data_AF-A0A5C7L8A4-F1
#
_entry.id   AF-A0A5C7L8A4-F1
#
_cell.length_a   1.000
_cell.length_b   1.000
_cell.length_c   1.000
_cell.angle_alpha   90.00
_cell.angle_beta   90.00
_cell.angle_gamma   90.00
#
_symmetry.space_group_name_H-M   'P 1'
#
loop_
_entity.id
_entity.type
_entity.pdbx_description
1 polymer ?
#
loop_
_entity_poly.entity_id
_entity_poly.type
_entity_poly.pdbx_seq_one_letter_code
_entity_poly.pdbx_strand_id
1 'polypeptide(L)'
;MSHDTRNAVRLTGWTAILGGIVACLHVTLDFVLLGDDFAMSLHGASMLALPTETRDLFRWAMLADILGFYLPVIVIAGYLWHRFRNEAGAWGDMAALAIAIYVVVGVSGAAIQMSVLNPLAHLHQGGDEATRAAAETIWAALATASQKGLWWIEGPLVLFWGTVVGNQLARAGWGRSVLIPLKIVGWSFALFFVFEFFPSMDTLSELTGLIIILVFPLWMLLFGWALLRQPASTPARA
;
A
#
# COMPACT_ATOMS: atom_id res chain seq x y z
N MET A 1 -7.46 14.42 28.55
CA MET A 1 -7.54 14.26 27.08
C MET A 1 -8.77 15.02 26.60
N SER A 2 -8.64 15.97 25.68
CA SER A 2 -9.81 16.69 25.15
C SER A 2 -10.71 15.75 24.35
N HIS A 3 -11.96 16.15 24.15
CA HIS A 3 -12.92 15.39 23.33
C HIS A 3 -12.39 15.13 21.91
N ASP A 4 -11.71 16.12 21.32
CA ASP A 4 -11.17 16.05 19.97
C ASP A 4 -10.00 15.05 19.86
N THR A 5 -9.12 14.99 20.86
CA THR A 5 -8.05 13.97 20.89
C THR A 5 -8.63 12.56 20.99
N ARG A 6 -9.74 12.36 21.72
CA ARG A 6 -10.41 11.05 21.81
C ARG A 6 -11.03 10.62 20.50
N ASN A 7 -11.62 11.56 19.76
CA ASN A 7 -12.20 11.27 18.45
C ASN A 7 -11.12 10.97 17.42
N ALA A 8 -10.00 11.72 17.43
CA ALA A 8 -8.87 11.45 16.54
C ALA A 8 -8.26 10.06 16.78
N VAL A 9 -8.08 9.65 18.03
CA VAL A 9 -7.59 8.31 18.40
C VAL A 9 -8.54 7.22 17.88
N ARG A 10 -9.85 7.37 18.09
CA ARG A 10 -10.86 6.40 17.65
C ARG A 10 -10.94 6.30 16.14
N LEU A 11 -10.98 7.44 15.45
CA LEU A 11 -10.99 7.50 13.99
C LEU A 11 -9.76 6.78 13.44
N THR A 12 -8.56 7.17 13.90
CA THR A 12 -7.30 6.56 13.45
C THR A 12 -7.26 5.05 13.70
N GLY A 13 -7.66 4.62 14.90
CA GLY A 13 -7.65 3.21 15.27
C GLY A 13 -8.58 2.37 14.41
N TRP A 14 -9.82 2.83 14.20
CA TRP A 14 -10.78 2.14 13.32
C TRP A 14 -10.40 2.21 11.86
N THR A 15 -9.90 3.35 11.37
CA THR A 15 -9.39 3.47 10.00
C THR A 15 -8.24 2.50 9.75
N ALA A 16 -7.30 2.35 10.70
CA ALA A 16 -6.24 1.37 10.57
C ALA A 16 -6.75 -0.08 10.53
N ILE A 17 -7.73 -0.42 11.38
CA ILE A 17 -8.31 -1.77 11.40
C ILE A 17 -9.07 -2.06 10.10
N LEU A 18 -9.97 -1.18 9.69
CA LEU A 18 -10.76 -1.35 8.47
C LEU A 18 -9.86 -1.36 7.24
N GLY A 19 -8.85 -0.48 7.20
CA GLY A 19 -7.83 -0.47 6.16
C GLY A 19 -7.08 -1.80 6.06
N GLY A 20 -6.61 -2.35 7.19
CA GLY A 20 -5.96 -3.65 7.21
C GLY A 20 -6.85 -4.79 6.71
N ILE A 21 -8.15 -4.79 7.06
CA ILE A 21 -9.11 -5.78 6.55
C ILE A 21 -9.28 -5.64 5.02
N VAL A 22 -9.44 -4.41 4.53
CA VAL A 22 -9.62 -4.15 3.10
C VAL A 22 -8.35 -4.46 2.30
N ALA A 23 -7.18 -4.24 2.89
CA ALA A 23 -5.90 -4.64 2.31
C ALA A 23 -5.78 -6.18 2.20
N CYS A 24 -6.22 -6.93 3.21
CA CYS A 24 -6.32 -8.40 3.10
C CYS A 24 -7.31 -8.83 2.00
N LEU A 25 -8.40 -8.08 1.80
CA LEU A 25 -9.34 -8.32 0.71
C LEU A 25 -8.68 -8.09 -0.65
N HIS A 26 -7.89 -7.02 -0.82
CA HIS A 26 -7.09 -6.80 -2.03
C HIS A 26 -6.21 -8.02 -2.35
N VAL A 27 -5.40 -8.47 -1.40
CA VAL A 27 -4.53 -9.65 -1.58
C VAL A 27 -5.33 -10.90 -1.96
N THR A 28 -6.50 -11.08 -1.35
CA THR A 28 -7.39 -12.22 -1.67
C THR A 28 -7.91 -12.13 -3.10
N LEU A 29 -8.33 -10.95 -3.54
CA LEU A 29 -8.85 -10.74 -4.90
C LEU A 29 -7.76 -10.95 -5.95
N ASP A 30 -6.56 -10.43 -5.71
CA ASP A 30 -5.42 -10.65 -6.60
C ASP A 30 -5.03 -12.13 -6.66
N PHE A 31 -5.02 -12.84 -5.53
CA PHE A 31 -4.74 -14.28 -5.53
C PHE A 31 -5.81 -15.09 -6.28
N VAL A 32 -7.10 -14.74 -6.12
CA VAL A 32 -8.19 -15.40 -6.87
C VAL A 32 -8.07 -15.14 -8.38
N LEU A 33 -7.58 -13.97 -8.76
CA LEU A 33 -7.43 -13.56 -10.15
C LEU A 33 -6.19 -14.14 -10.83
N LEU A 34 -5.04 -13.99 -10.18
CA LEU A 34 -3.70 -14.23 -10.75
C LEU A 34 -3.14 -15.59 -10.35
N GLY A 35 -3.69 -16.23 -9.32
CA GLY A 35 -3.16 -17.46 -8.77
C GLY A 35 -1.76 -17.27 -8.20
N ASP A 36 -0.81 -18.06 -8.69
CA ASP A 36 0.61 -17.98 -8.36
C ASP A 36 1.43 -17.09 -9.32
N ASP A 37 0.85 -16.66 -10.46
CA ASP A 37 1.52 -15.81 -11.46
C ASP A 37 1.08 -14.35 -11.34
N PHE A 38 1.60 -13.64 -10.34
CA PHE A 38 1.35 -12.20 -10.17
C PHE A 38 1.87 -11.37 -11.36
N ALA A 39 2.87 -11.87 -12.09
CA ALA A 39 3.42 -11.22 -13.28
C ALA A 39 2.44 -11.23 -14.46
N MET A 40 1.42 -12.10 -14.45
CA MET A 40 0.32 -12.10 -15.42
C MET A 40 -0.35 -10.72 -15.53
N SER A 41 -0.40 -9.94 -14.44
CA SER A 41 -0.95 -8.58 -14.46
C SER A 41 -0.22 -7.63 -15.43
N LEU A 42 1.04 -7.91 -15.77
CA LEU A 42 1.84 -7.16 -16.74
C LEU A 42 1.64 -7.64 -18.19
N HIS A 43 1.01 -8.81 -18.39
CA HIS A 43 0.80 -9.40 -19.71
C HIS A 43 -0.50 -8.90 -20.35
N GLY A 44 -0.38 -7.96 -21.30
CA GLY A 44 -1.51 -7.34 -22.01
C GLY A 44 -2.47 -8.32 -22.65
N ALA A 45 -1.96 -9.27 -23.44
CA ALA A 45 -2.80 -10.27 -24.09
C ALA A 45 -3.63 -11.07 -23.07
N SER A 46 -2.99 -11.55 -22.00
CA SER A 46 -3.64 -12.33 -20.95
C SER A 46 -4.70 -11.52 -20.22
N MET A 47 -4.36 -10.34 -19.72
CA MET A 47 -5.26 -9.50 -18.93
C MET A 47 -6.48 -9.02 -19.72
N LEU A 48 -6.29 -8.63 -20.99
CA LEU A 48 -7.39 -8.12 -21.80
C LEU A 48 -8.32 -9.24 -22.29
N ALA A 49 -7.81 -10.46 -22.47
CA ALA A 49 -8.59 -11.63 -22.89
C ALA A 49 -9.44 -12.26 -21.77
N LEU A 50 -9.25 -11.87 -20.51
CA LEU A 50 -10.05 -12.40 -19.38
C LEU A 50 -11.56 -12.20 -19.58
N PRO A 51 -12.42 -13.02 -18.98
CA PRO A 51 -13.86 -12.73 -18.88
C PRO A 51 -14.12 -11.40 -18.17
N THR A 52 -15.25 -10.74 -18.47
CA THR A 52 -15.61 -9.45 -17.86
C THR A 52 -15.70 -9.55 -16.34
N GLU A 53 -16.30 -10.63 -15.83
CA GLU A 53 -16.46 -10.89 -14.41
C GLU A 53 -15.09 -10.99 -13.72
N THR A 54 -14.13 -11.61 -14.38
CA THR A 54 -12.74 -11.75 -13.90
C THR A 54 -12.00 -10.40 -13.93
N ARG A 55 -12.17 -9.59 -14.98
CA ARG A 55 -11.62 -8.22 -15.00
C ARG A 55 -12.23 -7.32 -13.91
N ASP A 56 -13.50 -7.52 -13.60
CA ASP A 56 -14.15 -6.77 -12.52
C ASP A 56 -13.57 -7.15 -11.14
N LEU A 57 -13.14 -8.40 -10.92
CA LEU A 57 -12.37 -8.76 -9.72
C LEU A 57 -11.07 -7.97 -9.61
N PHE A 58 -10.32 -7.80 -10.71
CA PHE A 58 -9.12 -6.95 -10.71
C PHE A 58 -9.45 -5.50 -10.37
N ARG A 59 -10.54 -4.95 -10.91
CA ARG A 59 -10.98 -3.58 -10.57
C ARG A 59 -11.31 -3.44 -9.09
N TRP A 60 -12.00 -4.44 -8.51
CA TRP A 60 -12.25 -4.47 -7.08
C TRP A 60 -10.98 -4.63 -6.26
N ALA A 61 -9.99 -5.39 -6.76
CA ALA A 61 -8.69 -5.50 -6.13
C ALA A 61 -7.96 -4.14 -6.10
N MET A 62 -7.92 -3.40 -7.20
CA MET A 62 -7.34 -2.05 -7.26
C MET A 62 -8.09 -1.05 -6.37
N LEU A 63 -9.42 -1.16 -6.28
CA LEU A 63 -10.17 -0.32 -5.34
C LEU A 63 -9.87 -0.67 -3.89
N ALA A 64 -9.78 -1.97 -3.57
CA ALA A 64 -9.38 -2.44 -2.26
C ALA A 64 -7.94 -2.03 -1.93
N ASP A 65 -7.04 -1.94 -2.91
CA ASP A 65 -5.69 -1.40 -2.74
C ASP A 65 -5.73 0.08 -2.28
N ILE A 66 -6.50 0.91 -3.00
CA ILE A 66 -6.78 2.32 -2.63
C ILE A 66 -7.29 2.45 -1.20
N LEU A 67 -8.32 1.68 -0.87
CA LEU A 67 -9.02 1.76 0.41
C LEU A 67 -8.29 1.04 1.54
N GLY A 68 -7.35 0.16 1.23
CA GLY A 68 -6.65 -0.71 2.17
C GLY A 68 -5.24 -0.21 2.49
N PHE A 69 -4.41 0.01 1.47
CA PHE A 69 -2.99 0.34 1.63
C PHE A 69 -2.70 1.85 1.63
N TYR A 70 -3.50 2.67 0.96
CA TYR A 70 -3.16 4.10 0.82
C TYR A 70 -3.99 5.04 1.69
N LEU A 71 -5.33 5.10 1.49
CA LEU A 71 -6.16 6.06 2.22
C LEU A 71 -6.13 5.89 3.74
N PRO A 72 -6.11 4.68 4.32
CA PRO A 72 -5.99 4.55 5.77
C PRO A 72 -4.65 5.07 6.29
N VAL A 73 -3.57 4.90 5.53
CA VAL A 73 -2.22 5.28 5.92
C VAL A 73 -2.07 6.80 5.99
N ILE A 74 -2.80 7.59 5.19
CA ILE A 74 -2.82 9.05 5.34
C ILE A 74 -3.39 9.49 6.69
N VAL A 75 -4.44 8.81 7.18
CA VAL A 75 -5.07 9.11 8.47
C VAL A 75 -4.12 8.73 9.60
N ILE A 76 -3.49 7.56 9.51
CA ILE A 76 -2.47 7.09 10.47
C ILE A 76 -1.31 8.08 10.52
N ALA A 77 -0.77 8.49 9.38
CA ALA A 77 0.33 9.45 9.30
C ALA A 77 -0.07 10.82 9.83
N GLY A 78 -1.27 11.32 9.51
CA GLY A 78 -1.77 12.58 10.05
C GLY A 78 -1.87 12.58 11.57
N TYR A 79 -2.38 11.48 12.16
CA TYR A 79 -2.44 11.30 13.60
C TYR A 79 -1.05 11.24 14.25
N LEU A 80 -0.15 10.44 13.69
CA LEU A 80 1.20 10.26 14.22
C LEU A 80 2.03 11.54 14.08
N TRP A 81 1.85 12.27 12.98
CA TRP A 81 2.44 13.59 12.77
C TRP A 81 1.95 14.53 13.85
N HIS A 82 0.64 14.71 14.01
CA HIS A 82 0.09 15.56 15.08
C HIS A 82 0.62 15.18 16.47
N ARG A 83 0.71 13.87 16.75
CA ARG A 83 1.12 13.35 18.05
C ARG A 83 2.61 13.55 18.36
N PHE A 84 3.49 13.44 17.37
CA PHE A 84 4.94 13.40 17.57
C PHE A 84 5.69 14.54 16.87
N ARG A 85 4.99 15.54 16.32
CA ARG A 85 5.60 16.63 15.55
C ARG A 85 6.67 17.37 16.32
N ASN A 86 6.40 17.70 17.59
CA ASN A 86 7.33 18.47 18.41
C ASN A 86 8.59 17.66 18.78
N GLU A 87 8.42 16.35 18.99
CA GLU A 87 9.50 15.43 19.36
C GLU A 87 10.34 14.99 18.15
N ALA A 88 9.74 14.91 16.97
CA ALA A 88 10.40 14.54 15.72
C ALA A 88 10.97 15.74 14.95
N GLY A 89 10.43 16.94 15.15
CA GLY A 89 10.81 18.15 14.42
C GLY A 89 10.70 17.97 12.91
N ALA A 90 11.69 18.48 12.18
CA ALA A 90 11.74 18.41 10.72
C ALA A 90 11.66 16.97 10.17
N TRP A 91 12.19 15.97 10.89
CA TRP A 91 12.09 14.56 10.48
C TRP A 91 10.63 14.09 10.48
N GLY A 92 9.82 14.57 11.42
CA GLY A 92 8.38 14.26 11.47
C GLY A 92 7.62 14.89 10.30
N ASP A 93 7.94 16.14 9.95
CA ASP A 93 7.35 16.81 8.80
C ASP A 93 7.73 16.11 7.48
N MET A 94 9.00 15.72 7.32
CA MET A 94 9.47 14.95 6.16
C MET A 94 8.80 13.56 6.09
N ALA A 95 8.61 12.88 7.22
CA ALA A 95 7.96 11.57 7.24
C ALA A 95 6.48 11.66 6.86
N ALA A 96 5.78 12.72 7.27
CA ALA A 96 4.42 13.00 6.84
C ALA A 96 4.35 13.27 5.32
N LEU A 97 5.29 14.06 4.79
CA LEU A 97 5.40 14.30 3.35
C LEU A 97 5.70 13.01 2.57
N ALA A 98 6.58 12.14 3.07
CA ALA A 98 6.88 10.86 2.44
C ALA A 98 5.63 9.98 2.31
N ILE A 99 4.77 9.95 3.34
CA ILE A 99 3.48 9.24 3.25
C ILE A 99 2.50 9.92 2.30
N ALA A 100 2.45 11.26 2.28
CA ALA A 100 1.61 11.94 1.29
C ALA A 100 2.00 11.56 -0.15
N ILE A 101 3.30 11.48 -0.43
CA ILE A 101 3.81 11.02 -1.74
C ILE A 101 3.45 9.56 -1.97
N TYR A 102 3.70 8.67 -1.00
CA TYR A 102 3.33 7.25 -1.04
C TYR A 102 1.86 7.05 -1.43
N VAL A 103 0.95 7.79 -0.79
CA VAL A 103 -0.48 7.71 -1.08
C VAL A 103 -0.80 8.22 -2.49
N VAL A 104 -0.18 9.32 -2.92
CA VAL A 104 -0.41 9.87 -4.27
C VAL A 104 0.06 8.89 -5.35
N VAL A 105 1.26 8.33 -5.24
CA VAL A 105 1.79 7.40 -6.25
C VAL A 105 0.99 6.10 -6.26
N GLY A 106 0.67 5.57 -5.07
CA GLY A 106 -0.10 4.35 -4.89
C GLY A 106 -1.49 4.44 -5.49
N VAL A 107 -2.26 5.46 -5.09
CA VAL A 107 -3.61 5.72 -5.61
C VAL A 107 -3.58 5.97 -7.11
N SER A 108 -2.57 6.70 -7.62
CA SER A 108 -2.45 6.93 -9.06
C SER A 108 -2.23 5.63 -9.83
N GLY A 109 -1.32 4.76 -9.37
CA GLY A 109 -1.04 3.48 -10.01
C GLY A 109 -2.26 2.55 -10.06
N ALA A 110 -2.97 2.44 -8.93
CA ALA A 110 -4.19 1.63 -8.82
C ALA A 110 -5.35 2.22 -9.66
N ALA A 111 -5.57 3.54 -9.60
CA ALA A 111 -6.65 4.20 -10.33
C ALA A 111 -6.45 4.14 -11.85
N ILE A 112 -5.20 4.30 -12.32
CA ILE A 112 -4.86 4.15 -13.75
C ILE A 112 -5.24 2.74 -14.20
N GLN A 113 -4.70 1.69 -13.56
CA GLN A 113 -4.96 0.30 -13.95
C GLN A 113 -6.46 -0.05 -13.88
N MET A 114 -7.16 0.39 -12.82
CA MET A 114 -8.60 0.19 -12.66
C MET A 114 -9.42 0.86 -13.78
N SER A 115 -9.05 2.08 -14.18
CA SER A 115 -9.83 2.88 -15.13
C SER A 115 -9.69 2.41 -16.58
N VAL A 116 -8.51 1.89 -16.96
CA VAL A 116 -8.19 1.57 -18.35
C VAL A 116 -8.47 0.12 -18.74
N LEU A 117 -8.56 -0.81 -17.78
CA LEU A 117 -8.68 -2.24 -18.07
C LEU A 117 -9.87 -2.58 -18.99
N ASN A 118 -11.09 -2.19 -18.61
CA ASN A 118 -12.29 -2.51 -19.38
C ASN A 118 -12.36 -1.77 -20.73
N PRO A 119 -12.04 -0.46 -20.83
CA PRO A 119 -11.94 0.21 -22.13
C PRO A 119 -10.96 -0.47 -23.09
N LEU A 120 -9.78 -0.87 -22.62
CA LEU A 120 -8.79 -1.57 -23.45
C LEU A 120 -9.26 -2.98 -23.84
N ALA A 121 -9.93 -3.68 -22.92
CA ALA A 121 -10.50 -4.99 -23.22
C ALA A 121 -11.61 -4.92 -24.28
N HIS A 122 -12.41 -3.86 -24.27
CA HIS A 122 -13.43 -3.65 -25.30
C HIS A 122 -12.80 -3.43 -26.70
N LEU A 123 -11.74 -2.61 -26.77
CA LEU A 123 -10.96 -2.41 -28.00
C LEU A 123 -10.29 -3.70 -28.47
N HIS A 124 -9.78 -4.50 -27.52
CA HIS A 124 -9.14 -5.79 -27.79
C HIS A 124 -10.10 -6.80 -28.44
N GLN A 125 -11.35 -6.86 -27.95
CA GLN A 125 -12.36 -7.81 -28.44
C GLN A 125 -13.02 -7.40 -29.75
N GLY A 126 -13.20 -6.10 -29.98
CA GLY A 126 -13.91 -5.58 -31.16
C GLY A 126 -13.01 -5.10 -32.31
N GLY A 127 -11.69 -5.02 -32.09
CA GLY A 127 -10.73 -4.46 -33.02
C GLY A 127 -10.21 -5.44 -34.07
N ASP A 128 -9.59 -4.90 -35.12
CA ASP A 128 -8.74 -5.67 -36.02
C ASP A 128 -7.42 -6.07 -35.31
N GLU A 129 -6.58 -6.87 -35.99
CA GLU A 129 -5.33 -7.36 -35.40
C GLU A 129 -4.42 -6.23 -34.91
N ALA A 130 -4.37 -5.11 -35.65
CA ALA A 130 -3.58 -3.95 -35.29
C ALA A 130 -4.12 -3.26 -34.03
N THR A 131 -5.45 -3.07 -33.93
CA THR A 131 -6.12 -2.48 -32.77
C THR A 131 -5.93 -3.34 -31.52
N ARG A 132 -6.03 -4.66 -31.69
CA ARG A 132 -5.82 -5.63 -30.61
C ARG A 132 -4.40 -5.54 -30.05
N ALA A 133 -3.39 -5.59 -30.92
CA ALA A 133 -1.98 -5.46 -30.52
C ALA A 133 -1.68 -4.10 -29.85
N ALA A 134 -2.30 -3.03 -30.34
CA ALA A 134 -2.19 -1.70 -29.72
C ALA A 134 -2.76 -1.70 -28.29
N ALA A 135 -3.95 -2.28 -28.07
CA ALA A 135 -4.55 -2.38 -26.74
C ALA A 135 -3.68 -3.17 -25.76
N GLU A 136 -3.14 -4.32 -26.19
CA GLU A 136 -2.23 -5.14 -25.37
C GLU A 136 -0.97 -4.37 -24.98
N THR A 137 -0.38 -3.63 -25.93
CA THR A 137 0.82 -2.81 -25.69
C THR A 137 0.51 -1.68 -24.71
N ILE A 138 -0.64 -1.00 -24.86
CA ILE A 138 -1.05 0.09 -23.96
C ILE A 138 -1.25 -0.46 -22.54
N TRP A 139 -1.92 -1.60 -22.38
CA TRP A 139 -2.06 -2.24 -21.07
C TRP A 139 -0.70 -2.53 -20.44
N ALA A 140 0.16 -3.25 -21.15
CA ALA A 140 1.47 -3.66 -20.63
C ALA A 140 2.31 -2.44 -20.23
N ALA A 141 2.28 -1.37 -21.03
CA ALA A 141 2.99 -0.13 -20.73
C ALA A 141 2.44 0.55 -19.46
N LEU A 142 1.12 0.65 -19.31
CA LEU A 142 0.49 1.27 -18.15
C LEU A 142 0.67 0.43 -16.88
N ALA A 143 0.49 -0.89 -16.96
CA ALA A 143 0.72 -1.80 -15.84
C ALA A 143 2.19 -1.75 -15.39
N THR A 144 3.14 -1.77 -16.33
CA THR A 144 4.57 -1.64 -16.04
C THR A 144 4.88 -0.28 -15.40
N ALA A 145 4.38 0.82 -15.97
CA ALA A 145 4.61 2.16 -15.42
C ALA A 145 4.04 2.31 -14.00
N SER A 146 2.89 1.70 -13.71
CA SER A 146 2.32 1.66 -12.37
C SER A 146 3.16 0.80 -11.42
N GLN A 147 3.36 -0.48 -11.74
CA GLN A 147 3.97 -1.43 -10.80
C GLN A 147 5.48 -1.24 -10.65
N LYS A 148 6.20 -1.08 -11.77
CA LYS A 148 7.67 -0.96 -11.82
C LYS A 148 8.15 0.50 -11.84
N GLY A 149 7.23 1.47 -11.79
CA GLY A 149 7.54 2.89 -11.77
C GLY A 149 6.96 3.59 -10.55
N LEU A 150 5.65 3.77 -10.51
CA LEU A 150 4.96 4.48 -9.42
C LEU A 150 5.05 3.73 -8.09
N TRP A 151 4.68 2.46 -8.04
CA TRP A 151 4.70 1.66 -6.82
C TRP A 151 6.12 1.30 -6.39
N TRP A 152 7.04 1.17 -7.34
CA TRP A 152 8.46 0.95 -7.03
C TRP A 152 9.05 2.04 -6.12
N ILE A 153 8.70 3.32 -6.32
CA ILE A 153 9.24 4.42 -5.49
C ILE A 153 8.70 4.42 -4.05
N GLU A 154 7.68 3.60 -3.74
CA GLU A 154 7.15 3.47 -2.38
C GLU A 154 8.20 2.92 -1.41
N GLY A 155 9.15 2.12 -1.92
CA GLY A 155 10.24 1.53 -1.15
C GLY A 155 10.96 2.50 -0.20
N PRO A 156 11.68 3.50 -0.75
CA PRO A 156 12.37 4.50 0.07
C PRO A 156 11.41 5.35 0.92
N LEU A 157 10.18 5.61 0.46
CA LEU A 157 9.21 6.43 1.20
C LEU A 157 8.74 5.74 2.48
N VAL A 158 8.35 4.47 2.38
CA VAL A 158 7.87 3.67 3.51
C VAL A 158 9.01 3.31 4.46
N LEU A 159 10.23 3.02 3.95
CA LEU A 159 11.40 2.83 4.82
C LEU A 159 11.67 4.07 5.67
N PHE A 160 11.68 5.24 5.02
CA PHE A 160 11.96 6.51 5.69
C PHE A 160 10.93 6.80 6.77
N TRP A 161 9.64 6.73 6.41
CA TRP A 161 8.55 6.92 7.36
C TRP A 161 8.60 5.90 8.51
N GLY A 162 8.74 4.62 8.21
CA GLY A 162 8.79 3.54 9.21
C GLY A 162 9.95 3.69 10.17
N THR A 163 11.09 4.22 9.72
CA THR A 163 12.25 4.51 10.57
C THR A 163 11.97 5.66 11.54
N VAL A 164 11.45 6.78 11.03
CA VAL A 164 11.14 7.96 11.85
C VAL A 164 10.02 7.63 12.84
N VAL A 165 8.89 7.12 12.36
CA VAL A 165 7.74 6.77 13.19
C VAL A 165 8.06 5.64 14.15
N GLY A 166 8.75 4.60 13.71
CA GLY A 166 9.15 3.48 14.57
C GLY A 166 9.98 3.93 15.76
N ASN A 167 10.89 4.89 15.56
CA ASN A 167 11.68 5.48 16.64
C ASN A 167 10.80 6.26 17.64
N GLN A 168 9.82 7.03 17.15
CA GLN A 168 8.91 7.78 18.03
C GLN A 168 7.95 6.85 18.79
N LEU A 169 7.40 5.83 18.14
CA LEU A 169 6.59 4.80 18.80
C LEU A 169 7.40 4.06 19.88
N ALA A 170 8.65 3.71 19.61
CA ALA A 170 9.53 3.07 20.59
C ALA A 170 9.78 3.98 21.81
N ARG A 171 10.08 5.27 21.59
CA ARG A 171 10.23 6.26 22.67
C ARG A 171 8.95 6.46 23.47
N ALA A 172 7.80 6.37 22.81
CA ALA A 172 6.49 6.43 23.45
C ALA A 172 6.09 5.12 24.17
N GLY A 173 6.98 4.12 24.23
CA GLY A 173 6.77 2.88 24.97
C GLY A 173 5.88 1.84 24.27
N TRP A 174 5.71 1.94 22.95
CA TRP A 174 4.94 0.94 22.20
C TRP A 174 5.63 -0.43 22.23
N GLY A 175 4.82 -1.48 22.36
CA GLY A 175 5.31 -2.86 22.47
C GLY A 175 5.93 -3.40 21.18
N ARG A 176 6.73 -4.47 21.34
CA ARG A 176 7.37 -5.18 20.22
C ARG A 176 6.38 -5.70 19.17
N SER A 177 5.14 -6.00 19.58
CA SER A 177 4.08 -6.46 18.69
C SER A 177 3.72 -5.45 17.60
N VAL A 178 3.90 -4.15 17.83
CA VAL A 178 3.68 -3.11 16.80
C VAL A 178 4.99 -2.72 16.13
N LEU A 179 6.09 -2.67 16.88
CA LEU A 179 7.38 -2.20 16.36
C LEU A 179 8.05 -3.20 15.40
N ILE A 180 7.96 -4.50 15.66
CA ILE A 180 8.62 -5.52 14.82
C ILE A 180 7.98 -5.57 13.42
N PRO A 181 6.64 -5.69 13.27
CA PRO A 181 6.02 -5.68 11.95
C PRO A 181 6.31 -4.40 11.17
N LEU A 182 6.32 -3.22 11.82
CA LEU A 182 6.67 -1.95 11.15
C LEU A 182 8.08 -1.97 10.57
N LYS A 183 9.04 -2.51 11.32
CA LYS A 183 10.43 -2.63 10.86
C LYS A 183 10.53 -3.60 9.69
N ILE A 184 9.82 -4.73 9.75
CA ILE A 184 9.77 -5.71 8.66
C ILE A 184 9.22 -5.03 7.41
N VAL A 185 8.09 -4.34 7.51
CA VAL A 185 7.49 -3.60 6.38
C VAL A 185 8.49 -2.60 5.78
N GLY A 186 9.06 -1.71 6.58
CA GLY A 186 9.99 -0.70 6.08
C GLY A 186 11.21 -1.30 5.37
N TRP A 187 11.82 -2.34 5.94
CA TRP A 187 12.97 -3.01 5.32
C TRP A 187 12.58 -3.82 4.09
N SER A 188 11.43 -4.50 4.09
CA SER A 188 10.96 -5.23 2.91
C SER A 188 10.69 -4.29 1.74
N PHE A 189 10.10 -3.11 1.99
CA PHE A 189 9.94 -2.06 0.98
C PHE A 189 11.28 -1.58 0.41
N ALA A 190 12.30 -1.40 1.26
CA ALA A 190 13.62 -1.01 0.81
C ALA A 190 14.32 -2.09 -0.02
N LEU A 191 14.21 -3.34 0.43
CA LEU A 191 14.78 -4.50 -0.28
C LEU A 191 14.08 -4.73 -1.62
N PHE A 192 12.75 -4.62 -1.67
CA PHE A 192 11.96 -4.65 -2.89
C PHE A 192 12.47 -3.60 -3.90
N PHE A 193 12.59 -2.34 -3.47
CA PHE A 193 13.12 -1.26 -4.31
C PHE A 193 14.52 -1.57 -4.86
N VAL A 194 15.41 -2.12 -4.03
CA VAL A 194 16.78 -2.47 -4.43
C VAL A 194 16.79 -3.67 -5.38
N PHE A 195 16.03 -4.71 -5.10
CA PHE A 195 16.02 -5.95 -5.89
C PHE A 195 15.43 -5.75 -7.28
N GLU A 196 14.42 -4.88 -7.44
CA GLU A 196 13.85 -4.57 -8.75
C GLU A 196 14.83 -3.89 -9.72
N PHE A 197 15.95 -3.33 -9.26
CA PHE A 197 17.01 -2.86 -10.17
C PHE A 197 17.72 -3.99 -10.92
N PHE A 198 17.67 -5.22 -10.40
CA PHE A 198 18.46 -6.34 -10.89
C PHE A 198 17.54 -7.48 -11.35
N PRO A 199 17.41 -7.73 -12.66
CA PRO A 199 16.59 -8.84 -13.17
C PRO A 199 16.98 -10.21 -12.60
N SER A 200 18.25 -10.40 -12.22
CA SER A 200 18.71 -11.64 -11.57
C SER A 200 18.13 -11.85 -10.17
N MET A 201 17.45 -10.86 -9.59
CA MET A 201 16.90 -10.86 -8.24
C MET A 201 15.36 -10.89 -8.23
N ASP A 202 14.71 -11.20 -9.35
CA ASP A 202 13.24 -11.18 -9.48
C ASP A 202 12.55 -12.01 -8.38
N THR A 203 13.01 -13.23 -8.11
CA THR A 203 12.46 -14.08 -7.04
C THR A 203 12.56 -13.43 -5.66
N LEU A 204 13.65 -12.71 -5.38
CA LEU A 204 13.80 -12.01 -4.10
C LEU A 204 12.90 -10.78 -4.04
N SER A 205 12.73 -10.08 -5.15
CA SER A 205 11.78 -8.97 -5.26
C SER A 205 10.36 -9.46 -4.98
N GLU A 206 9.90 -10.52 -5.65
CA GLU A 206 8.58 -11.14 -5.43
C GLU A 206 8.39 -11.57 -3.98
N LEU A 207 9.38 -12.21 -3.37
CA LEU A 207 9.33 -12.61 -1.97
C LEU A 207 9.18 -11.39 -1.04
N THR A 208 9.95 -10.33 -1.28
CA THR A 208 9.83 -9.10 -0.47
C THR A 208 8.49 -8.40 -0.69
N GLY A 209 7.96 -8.39 -1.92
CA GLY A 209 6.62 -7.92 -2.24
C GLY A 209 5.54 -8.69 -1.48
N LEU A 210 5.63 -10.03 -1.46
CA LEU A 210 4.72 -10.89 -0.70
C LEU A 210 4.77 -10.57 0.81
N ILE A 211 5.97 -10.34 1.36
CA ILE A 211 6.12 -9.95 2.77
C ILE A 211 5.44 -8.60 3.03
N ILE A 212 5.58 -7.62 2.12
CA ILE A 212 4.94 -6.31 2.25
C ILE A 212 3.42 -6.46 2.33
N ILE A 213 2.81 -7.12 1.35
CA ILE A 213 1.35 -7.20 1.24
C ILE A 213 0.71 -8.02 2.36
N LEU A 214 1.46 -8.89 3.04
CA LEU A 214 0.97 -9.66 4.19
C LEU A 214 1.24 -8.98 5.54
N VAL A 215 2.44 -8.44 5.74
CA VAL A 215 2.86 -7.90 7.04
C VAL A 215 2.34 -6.49 7.25
N PHE A 216 2.16 -5.70 6.19
CA PHE A 216 1.69 -4.33 6.32
C PHE A 216 0.22 -4.25 6.81
N PRO A 217 -0.73 -5.03 6.26
CA PRO A 217 -2.10 -5.08 6.80
C PRO A 217 -2.12 -5.58 8.23
N LEU A 218 -1.31 -6.60 8.55
CA LEU A 218 -1.17 -7.09 9.91
C LEU A 218 -0.68 -5.98 10.86
N TRP A 219 0.33 -5.21 10.46
CA TRP A 219 0.81 -4.07 11.23
C TRP A 219 -0.31 -3.06 11.47
N MET A 220 -1.12 -2.73 10.45
CA MET A 220 -2.23 -1.79 10.60
C MET A 220 -3.28 -2.28 11.60
N LEU A 221 -3.64 -3.56 11.55
CA LEU A 221 -4.56 -4.20 12.50
C LEU A 221 -4.02 -4.10 13.93
N LEU A 222 -2.74 -4.46 14.13
CA LEU A 222 -2.08 -4.42 15.44
C LEU A 222 -1.94 -2.99 15.97
N PHE A 223 -1.56 -2.05 15.11
CA PHE A 223 -1.45 -0.64 15.44
C PHE A 223 -2.81 -0.07 15.87
N GLY A 224 -3.86 -0.26 15.06
CA GLY A 224 -5.19 0.23 15.36
C GLY A 224 -5.76 -0.38 16.65
N TRP A 225 -5.57 -1.68 16.85
CA TRP A 225 -5.97 -2.36 18.09
C TRP A 225 -5.24 -1.83 19.32
N ALA A 226 -3.92 -1.70 19.25
CA ALA A 226 -3.11 -1.17 20.34
C ALA A 226 -3.50 0.29 20.64
N LEU A 227 -3.76 1.10 19.61
CA LEU A 227 -4.19 2.49 19.76
C LEU A 227 -5.53 2.61 20.49
N LEU A 228 -6.52 1.78 20.13
CA LEU A 228 -7.84 1.77 20.77
C LEU A 228 -7.81 1.24 22.21
N ARG A 229 -6.80 0.45 22.58
CA ARG A 229 -6.61 -0.10 23.92
C ARG A 229 -5.79 0.78 24.86
N GLN A 230 -5.17 1.85 24.38
CA GLN A 230 -4.43 2.76 25.25
C GLN A 230 -5.37 3.47 26.22
N PRO A 231 -5.07 3.45 27.54
CA PRO A 231 -5.86 4.20 28.50
C PRO A 231 -5.80 5.70 28.16
N ALA A 232 -6.94 6.40 28.27
CA ALA A 232 -7.10 7.82 27.91
C ALA A 232 -6.24 8.81 28.74
N SER A 233 -5.31 8.30 29.53
CA SER A 233 -4.58 8.99 30.60
C SER A 233 -3.09 8.69 30.61
N THR A 234 -2.48 8.23 29.51
CA THR A 234 -1.02 8.22 29.40
C THR A 234 -0.55 9.56 28.79
N PRO A 235 -0.23 10.59 29.60
CA PRO A 235 0.52 11.72 29.08
C PRO A 235 1.83 11.19 28.53
N ALA A 236 2.28 11.76 27.40
CA ALA A 236 3.68 11.66 27.03
C ALA A 236 4.48 12.02 28.27
N ARG A 237 5.35 11.12 28.74
CA ARG A 237 6.36 11.56 29.70
C ARG A 237 7.15 12.66 29.00
N ALA A 238 7.08 13.87 29.57
CA ALA A 238 7.87 15.01 29.19
C ALA A 238 9.37 14.70 29.29
#